data_AF-A0A7K4D7L6-F1
#
_entry.id   AF-A0A7K4D7L6-F1
#
_cell.length_a   1.000
_cell.length_b   1.000
_cell.length_c   1.000
_cell.angle_alpha   90.00
_cell.angle_beta   90.00
_cell.angle_gamma   90.00
#
_symmetry.space_group_name_H-M   'P 1'
#
loop_
_entity.id
_entity.type
_entity.pdbx_description
1 polymer ?
#
loop_
_entity_poly.entity_id
_entity_poly.type
_entity_poly.pdbx_seq_one_letter_code
_entity_poly.pdbx_strand_id
1 'polypeptide(L)' 'MIVEISFVPIGTGTSLSRYVAKVIKNLEKSGIKYQLTPMGTIVEGEWEEISDLIDHSH' A
#
# COMPACT_ATOMS: atom_id res chain seq x y z
N MET A 1 4.58 13.39 6.40
CA MET A 1 3.40 13.65 5.54
C MET A 1 2.42 12.48 5.67
N ILE A 2 1.11 12.69 5.48
CA ILE A 2 0.09 11.62 5.51
C ILE A 2 -0.49 11.47 4.10
N VAL A 3 -0.54 10.24 3.60
CA VAL A 3 -1.07 9.91 2.27
C VAL A 3 -2.01 8.71 2.38
N GLU A 4 -3.11 8.75 1.64
CA GLU A 4 -3.97 7.59 1.44
C GLU A 4 -3.68 6.95 0.09
N ILE A 5 -3.38 5.65 0.09
CA ILE A 5 -3.12 4.87 -1.12
C ILE A 5 -4.17 3.77 -1.22
N SER A 6 -4.83 3.66 -2.37
CA SER A 6 -5.77 2.58 -2.67
C SER A 6 -5.26 1.75 -3.84
N PHE A 7 -5.12 0.45 -3.63
CA PHE A 7 -4.71 -0.49 -4.67
C PHE A 7 -5.98 -1.11 -5.26
N VAL A 8 -6.21 -0.89 -6.55
CA VAL A 8 -7.35 -1.44 -7.30
C VAL A 8 -6.83 -2.42 -8.34
N PRO A 9 -6.74 -3.72 -8.02
CA PRO A 9 -6.29 -4.72 -8.96
C PRO A 9 -7.30 -4.86 -10.11
N ILE A 10 -6.86 -4.59 -11.34
CA ILE A 10 -7.70 -4.72 -12.53
C ILE A 10 -7.50 -6.12 -13.13
N GLY A 11 -8.58 -6.81 -13.46
CA GLY A 11 -8.54 -8.12 -14.14
C GLY A 11 -8.27 -9.32 -13.24
N THR A 12 -8.23 -9.15 -11.92
CA THR A 12 -7.86 -10.20 -10.97
C THR A 12 -9.06 -10.82 -10.24
N GLY A 13 -10.06 -11.31 -10.98
CA GLY A 13 -11.18 -12.09 -10.40
C GLY A 13 -11.92 -11.41 -9.23
N THR A 14 -12.56 -12.20 -8.36
CA THR A 14 -13.39 -11.70 -7.25
C THR A 14 -12.64 -11.56 -5.92
N SER A 15 -11.46 -12.19 -5.78
CA SER A 15 -10.69 -12.19 -4.53
C SER A 15 -9.48 -11.26 -4.64
N LEU A 16 -9.60 -10.09 -4.01
CA LEU A 16 -8.56 -9.05 -4.00
C LEU A 16 -7.60 -9.19 -2.81
N SER A 17 -7.98 -9.97 -1.79
CA SER A 17 -7.27 -10.09 -0.50
C SER A 17 -5.82 -10.53 -0.66
N ARG A 18 -5.52 -11.41 -1.63
CA ARG A 18 -4.15 -11.88 -1.91
C ARG A 18 -3.25 -10.77 -2.44
N TYR A 19 -3.79 -9.88 -3.27
CA TYR A 19 -3.05 -8.76 -3.84
C TYR A 19 -2.77 -7.71 -2.76
N VAL A 20 -3.80 -7.37 -1.99
CA VAL A 20 -3.67 -6.46 -0.85
C VAL A 20 -2.65 -6.98 0.17
N ALA A 21 -2.68 -8.27 0.51
CA ALA A 21 -1.71 -8.88 1.42
C ALA A 21 -0.25 -8.78 0.93
N LYS A 22 -0.02 -8.84 -0.39
CA LYS A 22 1.32 -8.68 -0.96
C LYS A 22 1.86 -7.26 -0.77
N VAL A 23 1.00 -6.26 -0.96
CA VAL A 23 1.35 -4.85 -0.76
C VAL A 23 1.60 -4.54 0.72
N ILE A 24 0.75 -5.05 1.62
CA ILE A 24 0.95 -4.91 3.07
C ILE A 24 2.31 -5.48 3.49
N LYS A 25 2.69 -6.65 2.95
CA LYS A 25 3.99 -7.26 3.25
C LYS A 25 5.18 -6.41 2.77
N ASN A 26 5.00 -5.60 1.72
CA ASN A 26 6.03 -4.65 1.29
C ASN A 26 6.08 -3.44 2.24
N LEU A 27 4.94 -2.93 2.69
CA LEU A 27 4.83 -1.87 3.70
C LEU A 27 5.47 -2.28 5.04
N GLU A 28 5.26 -3.52 5.48
CA GLU A 28 5.90 -4.03 6.70
C GLU A 28 7.43 -4.06 6.59
N LYS A 29 7.97 -4.30 5.40
CA LYS A 29 9.42 -4.34 5.17
C LYS A 29 10.04 -2.95 5.09
N SER A 30 9.31 -1.95 4.61
CA SER A 30 9.82 -0.58 4.53
C SER A 30 9.92 0.08 5.91
N GLY A 31 9.22 -0.45 6.92
CA GLY A 31 9.23 0.09 8.28
C GLY A 31 8.44 1.39 8.44
N ILE A 32 7.76 1.84 7.38
CA ILE A 32 6.94 3.04 7.39
C ILE A 32 5.67 2.78 8.20
N LYS A 33 5.24 3.78 8.96
CA LYS A 33 4.01 3.70 9.74
C LYS A 33 2.80 3.70 8.80
N TYR A 34 1.98 2.66 8.87
CA TYR A 34 0.80 2.51 8.04
C TYR A 34 -0.43 2.10 8.85
N GLN A 35 -1.61 2.39 8.31
CA GLN A 35 -2.90 1.98 8.85
C GLN A 35 -3.81 1.49 7.72
N LEU A 36 -4.26 0.25 7.82
CA LEU A 36 -5.24 -0.33 6.90
C LEU A 36 -6.65 0.19 7.20
N THR A 37 -7.37 0.55 6.15
CA THR A 37 -8.79 0.90 6.20
C THR A 37 -9.57 0.06 5.18
N PRO A 38 -10.91 0.02 5.26
CA PRO A 38 -11.72 -0.74 4.29
C PRO A 38 -11.61 -0.22 2.84
N MET A 39 -11.26 1.05 2.64
CA MET A 39 -11.17 1.70 1.31
C MET A 39 -9.74 1.87 0.80
N GLY A 40 -8.73 1.73 1.67
CA GLY A 40 -7.34 1.97 1.30
C GLY A 40 -6.35 1.71 2.44
N THR A 41 -5.13 2.18 2.26
CA THR A 41 -4.08 2.15 3.28
C THR A 41 -3.55 3.56 3.47
N ILE A 42 -3.61 4.03 4.71
CA ILE A 42 -3.04 5.31 5.10
C ILE A 42 -1.58 5.08 5.45
N VAL A 43 -0.69 5.91 4.93
CA VAL A 43 0.76 5.85 5.16
C VAL A 43 1.23 7.19 5.69
N GLU A 44 2.07 7.15 6.72
CA GLU A 44 2.64 8.32 7.37
C GLU A 44 4.18 8.22 7.31
N GLY A 45 4.83 9.16 6.62
CA GLY A 45 6.27 9.14 6.41
C GLY A 45 6.78 10.34 5.62
N GLU A 46 8.06 10.33 5.29
CA GLU A 46 8.69 11.32 4.43
C GLU A 46 8.34 11.08 2.95
N TRP A 47 8.41 12.13 2.13
CA TRP A 47 8.06 12.04 0.71
C TRP A 47 8.89 10.99 -0.03
N GLU A 48 10.20 10.96 0.21
CA GLU A 48 11.13 10.04 -0.46
C GLU A 48 10.78 8.57 -0.16
N GLU A 49 10.45 8.26 1.09
CA GLU A 49 10.05 6.91 1.52
C GLU A 49 8.72 6.49 0.88
N ILE A 50 7.76 7.42 0.79
CA ILE A 50 6.44 7.17 0.19
C ILE A 50 6.56 7.02 -1.32
N SER A 51 7.35 7.85 -2.00
CA SER A 51 7.55 7.77 -3.45
C SER A 51 8.25 6.46 -3.84
N ASP A 52 9.26 6.05 -3.07
CA ASP A 52 9.96 4.79 -3.31
C ASP A 52 8.99 3.60 -3.16
N LEU A 53 8.07 3.69 -2.20
CA LEU A 53 7.06 2.67 -1.99
C LEU A 53 6.04 2.59 -3.13
N ILE A 54 5.61 3.73 -3.68
CA ILE A 54 4.72 3.79 -4.85
C ILE A 54 5.43 3.21 -6.09
N ASP A 55 6.70 3.55 -6.29
CA ASP A 55 7.51 3.06 -7.40
C ASP A 55 7.78 1.55 -7.35
N HIS A 56 7.78 0.94 -6.17
CA HIS A 56 7.96 -0.51 -6.04
C HIS A 56 6.65 -1.31 -5.97
N SER A 57 5.50 -0.64 -6.08
CA SER A 57 4.17 -1.25 -5.88
C SER A 57 3.34 -1.44 -7.15
N HIS A 58 3.93 -1.29 -8.34
CA HIS A 58 3.29 -1.63 -9.63
C HIS A 58 3.23 -3.15 -9.92
#